data_AF-A0AAV2MWF2-F1
#
_entry.id   AF-A0AAV2MWF2-F1
#
_cell.length_a   1.000
_cell.length_b   1.000
_cell.length_c   1.000
_cell.angle_alpha   90.00
_cell.angle_beta   90.00
_cell.angle_gamma   90.00
#
_symmetry.space_group_name_H-M   'P 1'
#
loop_
_entity.id
_entity.type
_entity.pdbx_description
1 polymer ?
#
loop_
_entity_poly.entity_id
_entity_poly.type
_entity_poly.pdbx_seq_one_letter_code
_entity_poly.pdbx_strand_id
1 'polypeptide(L)'
;MRKLSVKDTVLKAAEARNDKWGQMIIDRIQHVSDLVAVDAKYNACMKNLYNVPSSTGLKRRQRSVSNVNEAMESIYSYFSENSDKCQFSMNESINQIEGDYRPDIRTIKAHLLQKYGDDILLVKTA
;
A
#
# COMPACT_ATOMS: atom_id res chain seq x y z
N MET A 1 -32.82 17.02 16.78
CA MET A 1 -31.54 17.28 16.07
C MET A 1 -31.85 18.13 14.84
N ARG A 2 -31.24 19.31 14.67
CA ARG A 2 -31.31 20.06 13.41
C ARG A 2 -30.42 19.34 12.39
N LYS A 3 -30.98 18.95 11.25
CA LYS A 3 -30.21 18.39 10.13
C LYS A 3 -29.41 19.54 9.52
N LEU A 4 -28.08 19.43 9.52
CA LEU A 4 -27.21 20.40 8.87
C LEU A 4 -27.47 20.40 7.37
N SER A 5 -27.36 21.57 6.72
CA SER A 5 -27.41 21.63 5.26
C SER A 5 -26.21 20.87 4.67
N VAL A 6 -26.31 20.51 3.38
CA VAL A 6 -25.20 19.86 2.66
C VAL A 6 -23.98 20.78 2.67
N LYS A 7 -24.20 22.08 2.49
CA LYS A 7 -23.15 23.12 2.57
C LYS A 7 -22.43 23.08 3.92
N ASP A 8 -23.16 23.11 5.03
CA ASP A 8 -22.56 23.12 6.38
C ASP A 8 -21.76 21.85 6.64
N THR A 9 -22.26 20.71 6.15
CA THR A 9 -21.59 19.41 6.30
C THR A 9 -20.26 19.37 5.54
N VAL A 10 -20.24 19.90 4.31
CA VAL A 10 -19.03 19.95 3.48
C VAL A 10 -18.02 20.99 4.02
N LEU A 11 -18.50 22.16 4.47
CA LEU A 11 -17.64 23.17 5.09
C LEU A 11 -16.96 22.63 6.34
N LYS A 12 -17.71 22.00 7.24
CA LYS A 12 -17.15 21.37 8.45
C LYS A 12 -16.11 20.30 8.12
N ALA A 13 -16.34 19.50 7.07
CA ALA A 13 -15.37 18.51 6.62
C ALA A 13 -14.10 19.17 6.05
N ALA A 14 -14.23 20.25 5.28
CA ALA A 14 -13.09 20.97 4.71
C ALA A 14 -12.26 21.70 5.79
N GLU A 15 -12.92 22.34 6.76
CA GLU A 15 -12.29 22.98 7.93
C GLU A 15 -11.51 21.96 8.76
N ALA A 16 -12.09 20.78 9.01
CA ALA A 16 -11.45 19.72 9.78
C ALA A 16 -10.17 19.17 9.13
N ARG A 17 -10.03 19.28 7.80
CA ARG A 17 -8.83 18.84 7.09
C ARG A 17 -7.65 19.80 7.24
N ASN A 18 -7.93 21.10 7.29
CA ASN A 18 -6.92 22.15 7.44
C ASN A 18 -5.70 22.01 6.49
N ASP A 19 -5.94 21.60 5.23
CA ASP A 19 -4.92 21.46 4.18
C ASP A 19 -5.24 22.37 2.98
N LYS A 20 -4.27 22.52 2.06
CA LYS A 20 -4.45 23.33 0.83
C LYS A 20 -5.71 22.93 0.05
N TRP A 21 -6.04 21.64 0.07
CA TRP A 21 -7.20 21.10 -0.63
C TRP A 21 -8.51 21.47 0.06
N GLY A 22 -8.56 21.42 1.39
CA GLY A 22 -9.67 21.93 2.21
C GLY A 22 -9.90 23.42 2.01
N GLN A 23 -8.83 24.23 1.97
CA GLN A 23 -8.96 25.66 1.69
C GLN A 23 -9.58 25.93 0.30
N MET A 24 -9.14 25.19 -0.73
CA MET A 24 -9.73 25.31 -2.07
C MET A 24 -11.23 24.99 -2.10
N ILE A 25 -11.69 24.06 -1.26
CA ILE A 25 -13.12 23.76 -1.14
C ILE A 25 -13.86 24.91 -0.46
N ILE A 26 -13.34 25.41 0.67
CA ILE A 26 -13.93 26.52 1.41
C ILE A 26 -14.09 27.73 0.49
N ASP A 27 -13.02 28.15 -0.19
CA ASP A 27 -13.03 29.30 -1.11
C ASP A 27 -14.10 29.15 -2.20
N ARG A 28 -14.31 27.92 -2.68
CA ARG A 28 -15.27 27.61 -3.74
C ARG A 28 -16.72 27.60 -3.27
N ILE A 29 -17.00 27.18 -2.04
CA ILE A 29 -18.38 26.96 -1.56
C ILE A 29 -18.87 28.01 -0.56
N GLN A 30 -17.98 28.78 0.08
CA GLN A 30 -18.35 29.73 1.13
C GLN A 30 -19.38 30.78 0.65
N HIS A 31 -19.22 31.25 -0.59
CA HIS A 31 -20.05 32.27 -1.21
C HIS A 31 -21.29 31.72 -1.94
N VAL A 32 -21.46 30.39 -1.99
CA VAL A 32 -22.65 29.76 -2.60
C VAL A 32 -23.78 29.72 -1.58
N SER A 33 -25.00 30.09 -1.96
CA SER A 33 -26.16 30.14 -1.05
C SER A 33 -26.59 28.77 -0.53
N ASP A 34 -26.67 27.76 -1.41
CA ASP A 34 -26.98 26.38 -1.05
C ASP A 34 -26.30 25.37 -1.99
N LEU A 35 -26.03 24.17 -1.48
CA LEU A 35 -25.56 23.03 -2.27
C LEU A 35 -26.72 22.05 -2.46
N VAL A 36 -27.15 21.88 -3.71
CA VAL A 36 -28.18 20.89 -4.05
C VAL A 36 -27.60 19.49 -3.88
N ALA A 37 -28.24 18.66 -3.05
CA ALA A 37 -27.96 17.23 -3.00
C ALA A 37 -28.41 16.61 -4.34
N VAL A 38 -27.46 16.31 -5.22
CA VAL A 38 -27.72 15.48 -6.40
C VAL A 38 -27.34 14.05 -6.04
N ASP A 39 -28.15 13.07 -6.46
CA ASP A 39 -27.90 11.65 -6.19
C ASP A 39 -26.44 11.28 -6.49
N ALA A 40 -25.81 10.64 -5.50
CA ALA A 40 -24.37 10.46 -5.46
C ALA A 40 -23.87 9.60 -6.63
N LYS A 41 -23.29 10.23 -7.66
CA LYS A 41 -22.31 9.54 -8.50
C LYS A 41 -21.02 9.45 -7.67
N TYR A 42 -20.71 8.23 -7.20
CA TYR A 42 -19.43 7.91 -6.57
C TYR A 42 -18.28 8.44 -7.43
N ASN A 43 -17.69 9.57 -7.05
CA ASN A 43 -16.55 10.16 -7.72
C ASN A 43 -15.32 10.09 -6.81
N ALA A 44 -14.13 10.11 -7.41
CA ALA A 44 -12.87 10.11 -6.67
C ALA A 44 -12.75 11.32 -5.72
N CYS A 45 -13.47 12.42 -5.99
CA CYS A 45 -13.45 13.63 -5.18
C CYS A 45 -14.04 13.41 -3.77
N MET A 46 -15.10 12.59 -3.62
CA MET A 46 -15.67 12.27 -2.31
C MET A 46 -14.68 11.50 -1.43
N LYS A 47 -13.91 10.57 -2.02
CA LYS A 47 -12.83 9.87 -1.32
C LYS A 47 -11.78 10.85 -0.80
N ASN A 48 -11.37 11.82 -1.63
CA ASN A 48 -10.36 12.80 -1.23
C ASN A 48 -10.86 13.74 -0.13
N LEU A 49 -12.16 14.05 -0.08
CA LEU A 49 -12.74 14.88 0.98
C LEU A 49 -12.73 14.19 2.34
N TYR A 50 -13.22 12.97 2.41
CA TYR A 50 -13.35 12.26 3.69
C TYR A 50 -12.08 11.54 4.13
N ASN A 51 -11.14 11.26 3.21
CA ASN A 51 -9.84 10.71 3.57
C ASN A 51 -8.86 11.85 3.85
N VAL A 52 -8.78 12.26 5.11
CA VAL A 52 -7.71 13.15 5.59
C VAL A 52 -6.38 12.40 5.45
N PRO A 53 -5.37 12.94 4.76
CA PRO A 53 -4.02 12.40 4.82
C PRO A 53 -3.60 12.40 6.29
N SER A 54 -3.29 11.24 6.86
CA SER A 54 -2.94 11.16 8.27
C SER A 54 -1.70 12.03 8.54
N SER A 55 -1.87 13.08 9.35
CA SER A 55 -0.74 13.85 9.90
C SER A 55 0.12 13.00 10.84
N THR A 56 -0.48 11.94 11.39
CA THR A 56 0.25 10.78 11.88
C THR A 56 0.84 10.04 10.69
N GLY A 57 2.11 10.33 10.41
CA GLY A 57 3.00 9.51 9.61
C GLY A 57 3.24 8.13 10.25
N LEU A 58 2.19 7.44 10.71
CA LEU A 58 2.18 5.99 10.70
C LEU A 58 2.14 5.58 9.23
N LYS A 59 3.30 5.73 8.58
CA LYS A 59 3.65 4.92 7.43
C LYS A 59 3.21 3.52 7.85
N ARG A 60 2.17 2.95 7.24
CA ARG A 60 2.04 1.49 7.15
C ARG A 60 3.46 1.05 6.85
N ARG A 61 4.15 0.44 7.82
CA ARG A 61 5.61 0.28 7.82
C ARG A 61 5.98 -0.10 6.41
N GLN A 62 6.47 0.88 5.64
CA GLN A 62 6.67 0.68 4.22
C GLN A 62 7.86 -0.25 4.25
N ARG A 63 7.60 -1.56 4.15
CA ARG A 63 8.64 -2.58 4.10
C ARG A 63 9.54 -2.09 2.98
N SER A 64 10.71 -1.58 3.35
CA SER A 64 11.53 -0.86 2.41
C SER A 64 11.83 -1.84 1.28
N VAL A 65 11.79 -1.36 0.05
CA VAL A 65 12.19 -2.16 -1.12
C VAL A 65 13.61 -2.72 -0.89
N SER A 66 14.45 -2.00 -0.15
CA SER A 66 15.76 -2.45 0.35
C SER A 66 15.68 -3.79 1.08
N ASN A 67 14.80 -3.93 2.10
CA ASN A 67 14.73 -5.15 2.89
C ASN A 67 14.26 -6.36 2.06
N VAL A 68 13.43 -6.15 1.04
CA VAL A 68 13.03 -7.23 0.12
C VAL A 68 14.21 -7.64 -0.76
N ASN A 69 14.92 -6.66 -1.33
CA ASN A 69 16.06 -6.93 -2.19
C ASN A 69 17.18 -7.65 -1.44
N GLU A 70 17.54 -7.17 -0.24
CA GLU A 70 18.54 -7.80 0.63
C GLU A 70 18.16 -9.25 0.97
N ALA A 71 16.92 -9.49 1.37
CA ALA A 71 16.44 -10.84 1.64
C ALA A 71 16.47 -11.75 0.41
N MET A 72 16.15 -11.23 -0.77
CA MET A 72 16.22 -12.00 -2.02
C MET A 72 17.67 -12.29 -2.43
N GLU A 73 18.61 -11.36 -2.22
CA GLU A 73 20.03 -11.60 -2.48
C GLU A 73 20.57 -12.75 -1.63
N SER A 74 20.21 -12.84 -0.33
CA SER A 74 20.58 -14.00 0.49
C SER A 74 20.09 -15.33 -0.10
N ILE A 75 18.85 -15.37 -0.61
CA ILE A 75 18.28 -16.55 -1.27
C ILE A 75 19.04 -16.89 -2.56
N TYR A 76 19.39 -15.88 -3.36
CA TYR A 76 20.10 -16.08 -4.62
C TYR A 76 21.52 -16.57 -4.41
N SER A 77 22.25 -15.98 -3.46
CA SER A 77 23.60 -16.43 -3.08
C SER A 77 23.56 -17.87 -2.62
N TYR A 78 22.59 -18.23 -1.78
CA TYR A 78 22.41 -19.61 -1.34
C TYR A 78 22.20 -20.59 -2.50
N PHE A 79 21.37 -20.26 -3.50
CA PHE A 79 21.19 -21.11 -4.69
C PHE A 79 22.46 -21.23 -5.52
N SER A 80 23.21 -20.13 -5.67
CA SER A 80 24.47 -20.13 -6.42
C SER A 80 25.55 -20.96 -5.74
N GLU A 81 25.65 -20.87 -4.41
CA GLU A 81 26.62 -21.60 -3.59
C GLU A 81 26.31 -23.10 -3.50
N ASN A 82 25.04 -23.48 -3.64
CA ASN A 82 24.56 -24.86 -3.58
C ASN A 82 24.05 -25.33 -4.95
N SER A 83 24.75 -24.93 -6.02
CA SER A 83 24.34 -25.22 -7.41
C SER A 83 24.36 -26.72 -7.76
N ASP A 84 25.02 -27.55 -6.95
CA ASP A 84 24.95 -29.00 -6.99
C ASP A 84 23.58 -29.56 -6.52
N LYS A 85 22.86 -28.78 -5.70
CA LYS A 85 21.53 -29.12 -5.22
C LYS A 85 20.46 -28.55 -6.15
N CYS A 86 19.77 -29.42 -6.89
CA CYS A 86 18.72 -29.00 -7.83
C CYS A 86 17.34 -28.73 -7.19
N GLN A 87 17.18 -28.93 -5.87
CA GLN A 87 15.89 -28.80 -5.18
C GLN A 87 16.05 -28.13 -3.81
N PHE A 88 15.21 -27.15 -3.54
CA PHE A 88 15.21 -26.40 -2.29
C PHE A 88 13.80 -26.33 -1.71
N SER A 89 13.70 -26.42 -0.38
CA SER A 89 12.43 -26.13 0.28
C SER A 89 12.28 -24.63 0.52
N MET A 90 11.05 -24.12 0.48
CA MET A 90 10.80 -22.69 0.73
C MET A 90 11.28 -22.26 2.12
N ASN A 91 11.10 -23.11 3.13
CA ASN A 91 11.57 -22.81 4.49
C ASN A 91 13.10 -22.76 4.58
N GLU A 92 13.78 -23.67 3.90
CA GLU A 92 15.25 -23.69 3.84
C GLU A 92 15.79 -22.40 3.22
N SER A 93 15.19 -21.94 2.11
CA SER A 93 15.57 -20.66 1.48
C SER A 93 15.33 -19.47 2.40
N ILE A 94 14.17 -19.43 3.08
CA ILE A 94 13.79 -18.37 4.02
C ILE A 94 14.74 -18.29 5.23
N ASN A 95 15.29 -19.43 5.65
CA ASN A 95 16.22 -19.49 6.79
C ASN A 95 17.59 -18.89 6.48
N GLN A 96 17.93 -18.67 5.20
CA GLN A 96 19.18 -18.02 4.80
C GLN A 96 19.12 -16.49 4.86
N ILE A 97 17.93 -15.92 5.05
CA ILE A 97 17.78 -14.47 5.13
C ILE A 97 18.37 -13.97 6.45
N GLU A 98 19.36 -13.10 6.34
CA GLU A 98 19.96 -12.44 7.50
C GLU A 98 19.02 -11.38 8.11
N GLY A 99 19.06 -11.22 9.43
CA GLY A 99 18.22 -10.28 10.19
C GLY A 99 16.79 -10.79 10.45
N ASP A 100 15.93 -9.91 10.97
CA ASP A 100 14.57 -10.27 11.41
C ASP A 100 13.51 -10.20 10.30
N TYR A 101 13.86 -9.64 9.15
CA TYR A 101 12.90 -9.42 8.08
C TYR A 101 12.64 -10.71 7.30
N ARG A 102 11.36 -11.08 7.14
CA ARG A 102 10.93 -12.19 6.28
C ARG A 102 9.88 -11.69 5.28
N PRO A 103 10.19 -11.68 3.97
CA PRO A 103 9.20 -11.38 2.94
C PRO A 103 8.05 -12.40 2.97
N ASP A 104 6.90 -11.99 2.46
CA ASP A 104 5.80 -12.93 2.23
C ASP A 104 6.21 -13.97 1.17
N ILE A 105 5.77 -15.22 1.32
CA ILE A 105 6.07 -16.29 0.36
C ILE A 105 5.65 -15.90 -1.05
N ARG A 106 4.55 -15.16 -1.23
CA ARG A 106 4.12 -14.66 -2.54
C ARG A 106 5.14 -13.71 -3.15
N THR A 107 5.76 -12.85 -2.34
CA THR A 107 6.83 -11.96 -2.79
C THR A 107 8.05 -12.75 -3.23
N ILE A 108 8.48 -13.75 -2.45
CA ILE A 108 9.62 -14.61 -2.79
C ILE A 108 9.36 -15.32 -4.12
N LYS A 109 8.19 -15.96 -4.27
CA LYS A 109 7.80 -16.64 -5.52
C LYS A 109 7.82 -15.70 -6.73
N ALA A 110 7.28 -14.50 -6.59
CA ALA A 110 7.27 -13.52 -7.66
C ALA A 110 8.70 -13.12 -8.09
N HIS A 111 9.60 -12.88 -7.13
CA HIS A 111 10.99 -12.55 -7.42
C HIS A 111 11.77 -13.73 -8.03
N LEU A 112 11.53 -14.95 -7.56
CA LEU A 112 12.13 -16.16 -8.13
C LEU A 112 11.73 -16.35 -9.60
N LEU A 113 10.43 -16.22 -9.90
CA LEU A 113 9.93 -16.28 -11.28
C LEU A 113 10.46 -15.13 -12.12
N GLN A 114 10.60 -13.93 -11.56
CA GLN A 114 11.17 -12.79 -12.27
C GLN A 114 12.65 -12.99 -12.62
N LYS A 115 13.45 -13.60 -11.72
CA LYS A 115 14.90 -13.80 -11.93
C LYS A 115 15.21 -14.98 -12.83
N TYR A 116 14.54 -16.12 -12.62
CA TYR A 116 14.88 -17.38 -13.28
C TYR A 116 13.89 -17.78 -14.39
N GLY A 117 12.70 -17.16 -14.44
CA GLY A 117 11.72 -17.46 -15.49
C GLY A 117 11.37 -18.95 -15.54
N ASP A 118 11.62 -19.55 -16.69
CA ASP A 118 11.34 -20.96 -16.98
C ASP A 118 12.41 -21.92 -16.40
N ASP A 119 13.55 -21.40 -15.91
CA ASP A 119 14.63 -22.20 -15.32
C ASP A 119 14.31 -22.65 -13.87
N ILE A 120 13.16 -22.24 -13.31
CA ILE A 120 12.72 -22.64 -11.98
C ILE A 120 11.31 -23.23 -11.98
N LEU A 121 11.15 -24.37 -11.29
CA LEU A 121 9.85 -25.02 -11.09
C LEU A 121 9.39 -24.87 -9.63
N LEU A 122 8.28 -24.14 -9.41
CA LEU A 122 7.68 -23.98 -8.09
C LEU A 122 6.56 -25.01 -7.86
N VAL A 123 6.88 -26.10 -7.15
CA VAL A 123 5.92 -27.18 -6.85
C VAL A 123 5.33 -27.02 -5.45
N LYS A 124 4.04 -27.33 -5.29
CA LYS A 124 3.41 -27.47 -3.98
C LYS A 124 3.55 -28.93 -3.54
N THR A 125 4.21 -29.17 -2.41
CA THR A 125 4.18 -30.50 -1.77
C THR A 125 2.78 -30.77 -1.22
N ALA A 126 2.28 -31.99 -1.48
CA ALA A 126 0.97 -32.46 -1.07
C ALA A 126 0.84 -32.59 0.45
#